data_AF-A0A392VXX2-F1
#
_entry.id   AF-A0A392VXX2-F1
#
_cell.length_a   1.000
_cell.length_b   1.000
_cell.length_c   1.000
_cell.angle_alpha   90.00
_cell.angle_beta   90.00
_cell.angle_gamma   90.00
#
_symmetry.space_group_name_H-M   'P 1'
#
loop_
_entity.id
_entity.type
_entity.pdbx_description
1 polymer ?
#
loop_
_entity_poly.entity_id
_entity_poly.type
_entity_poly.pdbx_seq_one_letter_code
_entity_poly.pdbx_strand_id
1 'polypeptide(L)' 'AIPIPEAEYTVGVDACKHNLHGRIIWPKGATLLTVAALKSMLTPMWKDLSKWGVS' A
#
# COMPACT_ATOMS: atom_id res chain seq x y z
N ALA A 1 7.82 -26.45 -11.01
CA ALA A 1 7.14 -25.13 -10.95
C ALA A 1 5.80 -25.26 -11.67
N ILE A 2 4.73 -24.68 -11.15
CA ILE A 2 3.43 -24.66 -11.83
C ILE A 2 3.48 -23.51 -12.85
N PRO A 3 3.34 -23.77 -14.16
CA PRO A 3 3.35 -22.71 -15.16
C PRO A 3 2.08 -21.87 -15.03
N ILE A 4 2.25 -20.55 -14.92
CA ILE A 4 1.16 -19.57 -14.90
C ILE A 4 1.06 -18.96 -16.30
N PRO A 5 -0.12 -18.97 -16.94
CA PRO A 5 -0.33 -18.29 -18.20
C PRO A 5 0.02 -16.80 -18.10
N GLU A 6 0.66 -16.24 -19.12
CA GLU A 6 1.14 -14.84 -19.09
C GLU A 6 0.01 -13.83 -18.81
N ALA A 7 -1.17 -14.06 -19.38
CA ALA A 7 -2.34 -13.24 -19.11
C ALA A 7 -2.75 -13.23 -17.62
N GLU A 8 -2.73 -14.38 -16.96
CA GLU A 8 -3.04 -14.48 -15.52
C GLU A 8 -1.95 -13.83 -14.66
N TYR A 9 -0.68 -13.95 -15.08
CA TYR A 9 0.43 -13.27 -14.44
C TYR A 9 0.28 -11.75 -14.52
N THR A 10 -0.02 -11.19 -15.69
CA THR A 10 -0.21 -9.75 -15.87
C THR A 10 -1.39 -9.24 -15.04
N VAL A 11 -2.51 -9.96 -14.99
CA VAL A 11 -3.66 -9.62 -14.14
C VAL A 11 -3.27 -9.61 -12.66
N GLY A 12 -2.50 -10.61 -12.21
CA GLY A 12 -1.99 -10.66 -10.84
C GLY A 12 -1.06 -9.49 -10.51
N VAL A 13 -0.16 -9.12 -11.42
CA VAL A 13 0.71 -7.94 -11.27
C VAL A 13 -0.13 -6.66 -11.19
N ASP A 14 -1.14 -6.52 -12.04
CA ASP A 14 -2.01 -5.34 -12.07
C ASP A 14 -2.90 -5.22 -10.82
N ALA A 15 -3.31 -6.35 -10.24
CA ALA A 15 -4.00 -6.39 -8.96
C ALA A 15 -3.04 -6.06 -7.79
N CYS A 16 -1.81 -6.57 -7.82
CA CYS A 16 -0.85 -6.44 -6.73
C CYS A 16 -0.06 -5.13 -6.73
N LYS A 17 0.08 -4.43 -7.87
CA LYS A 17 0.90 -3.20 -7.97
C LYS A 17 0.44 -2.07 -7.05
N HIS A 18 -0.80 -2.13 -6.58
CA HIS A 18 -1.37 -1.16 -5.64
C HIS A 18 -1.51 -1.71 -4.21
N ASN A 19 -1.15 -2.97 -3.97
CA ASN A 19 -1.17 -3.52 -2.61
C ASN A 19 0.10 -3.09 -1.88
N LEU A 20 -0.03 -2.13 -0.96
CA LEU A 20 1.10 -1.71 -0.14
C LEU A 20 1.39 -2.77 0.94
N HIS A 21 2.18 -3.79 0.59
CA HIS A 21 2.86 -4.65 1.57
C HIS A 21 4.12 -3.94 2.08
N GLY A 22 3.94 -2.78 2.72
CA GLY A 22 5.02 -1.95 3.23
C GLY A 22 5.09 -1.95 4.75
N ARG A 23 6.30 -1.93 5.30
CA ARG A 23 6.54 -1.50 6.69
C ARG A 23 7.08 -0.08 6.66
N ILE A 24 6.42 0.82 7.37
CA ILE A 24 6.90 2.19 7.57
C ILE A 24 7.82 2.17 8.80
N ILE A 25 9.11 2.44 8.59
CA ILE A 25 10.09 2.52 9.67
C ILE A 25 10.23 3.98 10.05
N TRP A 26 9.86 4.31 11.29
CA TRP A 26 9.96 5.66 11.82
C TRP A 26 11.26 5.80 12.64
N PRO A 27 12.12 6.79 12.34
CA PRO A 27 13.33 7.00 13.12
C PRO A 27 13.00 7.48 14.54
N LYS A 28 13.84 7.10 15.51
CA LYS A 28 13.65 7.45 16.91
C LYS A 28 13.72 8.98 17.08
N GLY A 29 12.68 9.56 17.70
CA GLY A 29 12.59 11.01 17.93
C GLY A 29 11.94 11.81 16.80
N ALA A 30 11.55 11.18 15.69
CA ALA A 30 10.78 11.86 14.67
C ALA A 30 9.35 12.14 15.16
N THR A 31 8.80 13.27 14.70
CA THR A 31 7.44 13.71 15.04
C THR A 31 6.44 12.60 14.76
N LEU A 32 5.58 12.29 15.74
CA LEU A 32 4.50 11.34 15.57
C LEU A 32 3.54 11.88 14.51
N LEU A 33 3.37 11.13 13.42
CA LEU A 33 2.33 11.42 12.45
C LEU A 33 0.96 11.04 13.03
N THR A 34 0.00 11.94 12.90
CA THR A 34 -1.40 11.57 13.09
C THR A 34 -1.83 10.65 11.96
N VAL A 35 -2.87 9.84 12.21
CA VAL A 35 -3.43 8.93 11.20
C VAL A 35 -3.85 9.69 9.93
N ALA A 36 -4.39 10.91 10.08
CA ALA A 36 -4.77 11.77 8.97
C ALA A 36 -3.56 12.21 8.11
N ALA A 37 -2.47 12.63 8.75
CA ALA A 37 -1.25 13.04 8.04
C ALA A 37 -0.59 11.85 7.33
N LEU A 38 -0.60 10.68 7.96
CA LEU A 38 -0.12 9.43 7.34
C LEU A 38 -0.98 9.05 6.13
N LYS A 39 -2.31 9.14 6.24
CA LYS A 39 -3.24 8.87 5.13
C LYS A 39 -2.99 9.81 3.96
N SER A 40 -2.79 11.10 4.22
CA SER A 40 -2.47 12.11 3.19
C SER A 40 -1.16 11.79 2.47
N MET A 41 -0.13 11.35 3.19
CA MET A 41 1.17 10.99 2.60
C MET A 41 1.07 9.77 1.68
N LEU A 42 0.23 8.80 2.04
CA LEU A 42 0.12 7.52 1.30
C LEU A 42 -0.88 7.58 0.14
N THR A 43 -1.82 8.51 0.14
CA THR A 43 -2.86 8.67 -0.89
C THR A 43 -2.31 8.74 -2.33
N PRO A 44 -1.21 9.45 -2.64
CA PRO A 44 -0.67 9.52 -4.00
C PRO A 44 -0.09 8.19 -4.50
N MET A 45 0.36 7.34 -3.58
CA MET A 45 0.98 6.05 -3.90
C MET A 45 -0.03 4.90 -3.90
N TRP A 46 -1.23 5.11 -3.33
CA TRP A 46 -2.19 4.06 -3.07
C TRP A 46 -3.57 4.42 -3.64
N LYS A 47 -3.95 3.81 -4.78
CA LYS A 47 -5.34 3.83 -5.26
C LYS A 47 -6.18 3.04 -4.26
N ASP A 48 -7.21 3.67 -3.68
CA ASP A 48 -8.16 3.11 -2.71
C ASP A 48 -7.73 2.99 -1.24
N LEU A 49 -7.07 4.03 -0.72
CA LEU A 49 -6.82 4.22 0.71
C LEU A 49 -8.09 4.51 1.58
N SER A 50 -9.29 4.36 1.01
CA SER A 50 -10.55 4.84 1.58
C SER A 50 -11.00 4.09 2.84
N LYS A 51 -10.60 2.82 3.01
CA LYS A 51 -11.01 1.94 4.13
C LYS A 51 -9.97 1.79 5.23
N TRP A 52 -9.41 2.90 5.71
CA TRP A 52 -8.69 2.87 6.98
C TRP A 52 -9.76 2.83 8.07
N GLY A 53 -9.89 1.70 8.77
CA GLY A 53 -10.89 1.49 9.84
C GLY A 53 -10.64 2.35 11.09
N VAL A 54 -10.10 3.55 10.92
CA VAL A 54 -9.85 4.53 11.96
C VAL A 54 -10.92 5.60 11.82
N SER A 55 -11.92 5.52 12.71
CA SER A 55 -12.93 6.54 12.96
C SER A 55 -12.34 7.72 13.74
#